data_AF-A0A2E9MW06-F1
#
_entry.id   AF-A0A2E9MW06-F1
#
_cell.length_a   1.000
_cell.length_b   1.000
_cell.length_c   1.000
_cell.angle_alpha   90.00
_cell.angle_beta   90.00
_cell.angle_gamma   90.00
#
_symmetry.space_group_name_H-M   'P 1'
#
loop_
_entity.id
_entity.type
_entity.pdbx_description
1 polymer ?
#
loop_
_entity_poly.entity_id
_entity_poly.type
_entity_poly.pdbx_seq_one_letter_code
_entity_poly.pdbx_strand_id
1 'polypeptide(L)'
;MGKDPLEPSQFGQNLTVDGFPDEAVHIGDRFRVGTALTEVAQPRIPCAKLAVRVWREDFSSEFLMAGRLGYYLDTMKTGEVQAGDSIERVSAAAHGVTVARLCRSVFSEAQDLEVIKLALEFPYVDEGWNKRLRALLRKAG
;
A
#
# COMPACT_ATOMS: atom_id res chain seq x y z
N MET A 1 -3.44 21.10 -4.36
CA MET A 1 -3.65 19.99 -5.32
C MET A 1 -4.33 20.59 -6.56
N GLY A 2 -3.68 20.52 -7.72
CA GLY A 2 -4.16 21.13 -8.97
C GLY A 2 -5.52 20.58 -9.41
N LYS A 3 -6.30 21.40 -10.12
CA LYS A 3 -7.71 21.16 -10.47
C LYS A 3 -7.91 20.24 -11.68
N ASP A 4 -6.84 19.70 -12.24
CA ASP A 4 -6.94 18.81 -13.39
C ASP A 4 -7.33 17.39 -12.93
N PRO A 5 -8.20 16.70 -13.68
CA PRO A 5 -8.54 15.31 -13.39
C PRO A 5 -7.28 14.45 -13.33
N LEU A 6 -7.25 13.51 -12.38
CA LEU A 6 -6.17 12.53 -12.33
C LEU A 6 -6.34 11.55 -13.50
N GLU A 7 -5.27 11.36 -14.27
CA GLU A 7 -5.26 10.40 -15.36
C GLU A 7 -5.05 8.97 -14.83
N PRO A 8 -5.63 7.94 -15.47
CA PRO A 8 -5.31 6.55 -15.15
C PRO A 8 -3.79 6.31 -15.19
N SER A 9 -3.28 5.56 -14.21
CA SER A 9 -1.85 5.23 -14.09
C SER A 9 -0.91 6.45 -13.92
N GLN A 10 -1.41 7.64 -13.53
CA GLN A 10 -0.60 8.85 -13.31
C GLN A 10 0.54 8.63 -12.30
N PHE A 11 0.32 7.81 -11.27
CA PHE A 11 1.32 7.49 -10.24
C PHE A 11 2.08 6.19 -10.53
N GLY A 12 1.93 5.62 -11.72
CA GLY A 12 2.59 4.37 -12.13
C GLY A 12 1.94 3.12 -11.52
N GLN A 13 0.66 3.20 -11.14
CA GLN A 13 -0.12 2.04 -10.73
C GLN A 13 -0.48 1.16 -11.93
N ASN A 14 -0.41 -0.16 -11.74
CA ASN A 14 -0.82 -1.14 -12.75
C ASN A 14 -2.35 -1.30 -12.78
N LEU A 15 -2.99 -1.25 -11.62
CA LEU A 15 -4.44 -1.32 -11.45
C LEU A 15 -4.94 0.01 -10.90
N THR A 16 -5.94 0.60 -11.56
CA THR A 16 -6.70 1.74 -11.04
C THR A 16 -8.10 1.24 -10.75
N VAL A 17 -8.52 1.32 -9.48
CA VAL A 17 -9.75 0.69 -8.98
C VAL A 17 -10.50 1.66 -8.06
N ASP A 18 -11.82 1.48 -7.96
CA ASP A 18 -12.69 2.19 -7.03
C ASP A 18 -13.08 1.31 -5.84
N GLY A 19 -13.46 1.94 -4.72
CA GLY A 19 -14.05 1.24 -3.57
C GLY A 19 -13.07 0.58 -2.59
N PHE A 20 -11.76 0.60 -2.88
CA PHE A 20 -10.73 0.00 -2.03
C PHE A 20 -9.68 1.02 -1.57
N PRO A 21 -10.05 2.03 -0.77
CA PRO A 21 -9.11 3.00 -0.22
C PRO A 21 -8.20 2.37 0.85
N ASP A 22 -7.02 2.97 1.07
CA ASP A 22 -5.99 2.52 2.01
C ASP A 22 -6.53 2.32 3.45
N GLU A 23 -7.57 3.08 3.84
CA GLU A 23 -8.22 2.99 5.15
C GLU A 23 -9.15 1.78 5.30
N ALA A 24 -9.61 1.19 4.20
CA ALA A 24 -10.56 0.07 4.20
C ALA A 24 -9.93 -1.27 3.78
N VAL A 25 -8.67 -1.25 3.32
CA VAL A 25 -7.91 -2.44 2.90
C VAL A 25 -6.91 -2.82 3.99
N HIS A 26 -6.86 -4.11 4.33
CA HIS A 26 -5.92 -4.67 5.30
C HIS A 26 -4.75 -5.35 4.62
N ILE A 27 -3.59 -5.30 5.26
CA ILE A 27 -2.47 -6.18 4.91
C ILE A 27 -2.97 -7.62 5.02
N GLY A 28 -2.69 -8.46 4.02
CA GLY A 28 -3.21 -9.83 3.92
C GLY A 28 -4.65 -9.95 3.40
N ASP A 29 -5.37 -8.87 3.08
CA ASP A 29 -6.64 -8.97 2.35
C ASP A 29 -6.40 -9.67 1.01
N ARG A 30 -7.31 -10.55 0.60
CA ARG A 30 -7.22 -11.25 -0.70
C ARG A 30 -8.25 -10.74 -1.66
N PHE A 31 -7.81 -10.50 -2.88
CA PHE A 31 -8.63 -10.03 -3.98
C PHE A 31 -8.60 -10.99 -5.15
N ARG A 32 -9.77 -11.26 -5.70
CA ARG A 32 -9.89 -11.80 -7.06
C ARG A 32 -9.94 -10.62 -8.02
N VAL A 33 -9.07 -10.64 -9.02
CA VAL A 33 -9.02 -9.64 -10.10
C VAL A 33 -9.03 -10.41 -11.41
N GLY A 34 -10.09 -10.27 -12.19
CA GLY A 34 -10.33 -11.18 -13.31
C GLY A 34 -10.30 -12.64 -12.83
N THR A 35 -9.34 -13.42 -13.33
CA THR A 35 -9.12 -14.82 -12.90
C THR A 35 -7.93 -15.01 -11.95
N ALA A 36 -7.15 -13.94 -11.69
CA ALA A 36 -6.03 -13.97 -10.77
C ALA A 36 -6.48 -13.89 -9.31
N LEU A 37 -5.72 -14.50 -8.41
CA LEU A 37 -5.87 -14.33 -6.96
C LEU A 37 -4.65 -13.59 -6.42
N THR A 38 -4.90 -12.53 -5.67
CA THR A 38 -3.86 -11.66 -5.13
C THR A 38 -4.04 -11.43 -3.63
N GLU A 39 -2.97 -11.04 -2.95
CA GLU A 39 -2.93 -10.76 -1.51
C GLU A 39 -2.22 -9.43 -1.26
N VAL A 40 -2.77 -8.59 -0.38
CA VAL A 40 -2.17 -7.29 -0.05
C VAL A 40 -0.91 -7.49 0.75
N ALA A 41 0.23 -7.13 0.15
CA ALA A 41 1.54 -7.32 0.77
C ALA A 41 1.88 -6.17 1.72
N GLN A 42 1.84 -4.93 1.21
CA GLN A 42 2.39 -3.78 1.91
C GLN A 42 1.98 -2.44 1.28
N PRO A 43 2.03 -1.33 2.05
CA PRO A 43 1.84 0.01 1.50
C PRO A 43 2.91 0.36 0.47
N ARG A 44 2.52 1.15 -0.53
CA ARG A 44 3.47 1.74 -1.48
C ARG A 44 4.32 2.78 -0.77
N ILE A 45 5.63 2.78 -1.05
CA ILE A 45 6.52 3.86 -0.65
C ILE A 45 6.78 4.75 -1.88
N PRO A 46 6.48 6.06 -1.84
CA PRO A 46 6.79 6.95 -2.94
C PRO A 46 8.30 7.01 -3.20
N CYS A 47 8.69 6.93 -4.46
CA CYS A 47 10.08 6.99 -4.88
C CYS A 47 10.36 8.30 -5.65
N ALA A 48 11.63 8.70 -5.74
CA ALA A 48 12.04 9.95 -6.41
C ALA A 48 11.55 10.05 -7.87
N LYS A 49 11.37 8.92 -8.56
CA LYS A 49 10.83 8.89 -9.94
C LYS A 49 9.40 9.45 -10.03
N LEU A 50 8.62 9.35 -8.94
CA LEU A 50 7.26 9.89 -8.89
C LEU A 50 7.30 11.43 -8.97
N ALA A 51 8.15 12.07 -8.15
CA ALA A 51 8.36 13.51 -8.16
C ALA A 51 8.80 14.02 -9.55
N VAL A 52 9.71 13.30 -10.21
CA VAL A 52 10.14 13.60 -11.58
C VAL A 52 8.97 13.51 -12.57
N ARG A 53 8.16 12.45 -12.49
CA ARG A 53 7.03 12.23 -13.41
C ARG A 53 5.98 13.33 -13.32
N VAL A 54 5.74 13.87 -12.13
CA VAL A 54 4.76 14.94 -11.91
C VAL A 54 5.38 16.34 -11.88
N TRP A 55 6.67 16.46 -12.23
CA TRP A 55 7.41 17.73 -12.29
C TRP A 55 7.36 18.56 -11.00
N ARG A 56 7.42 17.88 -9.85
CA ARG A 56 7.36 18.50 -8.52
C ARG A 56 8.27 17.78 -7.53
N GLU A 57 9.36 18.43 -7.13
CA GLU A 57 10.39 17.86 -6.24
C GLU A 57 9.84 17.47 -4.86
N ASP A 58 8.95 18.29 -4.31
CA ASP A 58 8.31 18.12 -3.00
C ASP A 58 7.19 17.06 -2.99
N PHE A 59 6.77 16.59 -4.17
CA PHE A 59 5.59 15.76 -4.30
C PHE A 59 5.70 14.42 -3.56
N SER A 60 6.89 13.82 -3.50
CA SER A 60 7.05 12.54 -2.78
C SER A 60 6.71 12.68 -1.29
N SER A 61 7.11 13.80 -0.67
CA SER A 61 6.83 14.11 0.74
C SER A 61 5.36 14.47 0.94
N GLU A 62 4.78 15.30 0.06
CA GLU A 62 3.34 15.62 0.12
C GLU A 62 2.47 14.37 -0.05
N PHE A 63 2.83 13.50 -0.99
CA PHE A 63 2.10 12.26 -1.27
C PHE A 63 2.16 11.32 -0.06
N LEU A 64 3.34 11.20 0.56
CA LEU A 64 3.53 10.47 1.83
C LEU A 64 2.66 11.04 2.95
N MET A 65 2.66 12.36 3.13
CA MET A 65 1.85 13.04 4.15
C MET A 65 0.35 12.91 3.90
N ALA A 66 -0.07 12.83 2.64
CA ALA A 66 -1.46 12.64 2.27
C ALA A 66 -2.00 11.26 2.65
N GLY A 67 -1.13 10.26 2.84
CA GLY A 67 -1.47 8.93 3.34
C GLY A 67 -2.32 8.07 2.40
N ARG A 68 -2.50 8.49 1.14
CA ARG A 68 -3.25 7.80 0.09
C ARG A 68 -2.30 7.32 -1.00
N LEU A 69 -1.48 6.34 -0.64
CA LEU A 69 -0.34 5.89 -1.43
C LEU A 69 -0.69 4.71 -2.32
N GLY A 70 -1.73 3.96 -1.96
CA GLY A 70 -1.99 2.64 -2.50
C GLY A 70 -1.06 1.58 -1.90
N TYR A 71 -1.17 0.38 -2.43
CA TYR A 71 -0.55 -0.82 -1.88
C TYR A 71 -0.14 -1.79 -2.98
N TYR A 72 0.80 -2.66 -2.66
CA TYR A 72 1.24 -3.75 -3.54
C TYR A 72 0.45 -5.03 -3.26
N LEU A 73 0.28 -5.81 -4.32
CA LEU A 73 -0.41 -7.09 -4.33
C LEU A 73 0.57 -8.18 -4.74
N ASP A 74 0.71 -9.21 -3.91
CA ASP A 74 1.38 -10.44 -4.29
C ASP A 74 0.42 -11.34 -5.07
N THR A 75 0.93 -12.02 -6.09
CA THR A 75 0.14 -12.95 -6.89
C THR A 75 0.15 -14.33 -6.24
N MET A 76 -0.98 -14.72 -5.66
CA MET A 76 -1.17 -16.03 -5.03
C MET A 76 -1.50 -17.11 -6.06
N LYS A 77 -2.25 -16.73 -7.10
CA LYS A 77 -2.53 -17.57 -8.26
C LYS A 77 -2.52 -16.71 -9.51
N THR A 78 -1.72 -17.13 -10.48
CA THR A 78 -1.68 -16.48 -11.80
C THR A 78 -3.02 -16.62 -12.52
N GLY A 79 -3.34 -15.64 -13.33
CA GLY A 79 -4.56 -15.58 -14.12
C GLY A 79 -4.50 -14.44 -15.12
N GLU A 80 -5.56 -14.30 -15.89
CA GLU A 80 -5.78 -13.22 -16.83
C GLU A 80 -6.50 -12.06 -16.14
N VAL A 81 -6.05 -10.84 -16.46
CA VAL A 81 -6.58 -9.57 -15.98
C VAL A 81 -6.65 -8.61 -17.17
N GLN A 82 -7.80 -7.98 -17.36
CA GLN A 82 -8.04 -6.95 -18.39
C GLN A 82 -8.82 -5.77 -17.83
N ALA A 83 -8.81 -4.65 -18.57
CA ALA A 83 -9.62 -3.48 -18.22
C ALA A 83 -11.11 -3.83 -18.23
N GLY A 84 -11.83 -3.38 -17.20
CA GLY A 84 -13.25 -3.67 -17.01
C GLY A 84 -13.53 -4.93 -16.18
N ASP A 85 -12.52 -5.74 -15.86
CA ASP A 85 -12.69 -6.86 -14.93
C ASP A 85 -13.07 -6.36 -13.52
N SER A 86 -13.91 -7.14 -12.85
CA SER A 86 -14.27 -6.90 -11.45
C SER A 86 -13.08 -7.19 -10.53
N ILE A 87 -12.99 -6.39 -9.46
CA ILE A 87 -12.14 -6.66 -8.30
C ILE A 87 -13.03 -6.97 -7.09
N GLU A 88 -12.85 -8.14 -6.51
CA GLU A 88 -13.66 -8.63 -5.40
C GLU A 88 -12.79 -9.01 -4.21
N ARG A 89 -13.13 -8.52 -3.02
CA ARG A 89 -12.50 -9.01 -1.78
C ARG A 89 -13.06 -10.39 -1.45
N VAL A 90 -12.20 -11.40 -1.53
CA VAL A 90 -12.58 -12.80 -1.28
C VAL A 90 -12.17 -13.29 0.11
N SER A 91 -11.28 -12.58 0.78
CA SER A 91 -10.91 -12.81 2.17
C SER A 91 -10.46 -11.50 2.80
N ALA A 92 -10.91 -11.24 4.04
CA ALA A 92 -10.42 -10.13 4.84
C ALA A 92 -9.44 -10.63 5.91
N ALA A 93 -8.34 -9.92 6.13
CA ALA A 93 -7.39 -10.28 7.18
C ALA A 93 -7.96 -9.97 8.57
N ALA A 94 -7.84 -10.92 9.50
CA ALA A 94 -8.48 -10.82 10.81
C ALA A 94 -7.77 -9.87 11.80
N HIS A 95 -6.51 -9.51 11.55
CA HIS A 95 -5.70 -8.72 12.48
C HIS A 95 -6.01 -7.20 12.46
N GLY A 96 -6.84 -6.73 11.53
CA GLY A 96 -7.32 -5.34 11.53
C GLY A 96 -6.26 -4.26 11.26
N VAL A 97 -5.12 -4.63 10.66
CA VAL A 97 -4.08 -3.65 10.27
C VAL A 97 -4.33 -3.22 8.84
N THR A 98 -4.88 -2.01 8.70
CA THR A 98 -5.11 -1.39 7.38
C THR A 98 -3.81 -0.92 6.75
N VAL A 99 -3.81 -0.76 5.43
CA VAL A 99 -2.71 -0.15 4.67
C VAL A 99 -2.38 1.24 5.23
N ALA A 100 -3.41 2.06 5.43
CA ALA A 100 -3.25 3.40 6.00
C ALA A 100 -2.67 3.36 7.42
N ARG A 101 -3.10 2.41 8.27
CA ARG A 101 -2.60 2.27 9.64
C ARG A 101 -1.12 1.90 9.65
N LEU A 102 -0.72 0.88 8.89
CA LEU A 102 0.69 0.48 8.80
C LEU A 102 1.56 1.61 8.23
N CYS A 103 1.08 2.31 7.20
CA CYS A 103 1.78 3.46 6.63
C CYS A 103 2.00 4.57 7.67
N ARG A 104 0.93 4.95 8.41
CA ARG A 104 1.00 5.97 9.47
C ARG A 104 1.98 5.57 10.57
N SER A 105 1.97 4.31 11.00
CA SER A 105 2.87 3.81 12.03
C SER A 105 4.34 3.96 11.65
N VAL A 106 4.66 3.92 10.36
CA VAL A 106 6.05 3.95 9.86
C VAL A 106 6.52 5.35 9.47
N PHE A 107 5.63 6.18 8.90
CA PHE A 107 6.01 7.42 8.23
C PHE A 107 5.48 8.70 8.89
N SER A 108 4.77 8.59 10.02
CA SER A 108 4.32 9.76 10.78
C SER A 108 4.90 9.79 12.19
N GLU A 109 4.79 10.95 12.84
CA GLU A 109 5.13 11.13 14.27
C GLU A 109 4.22 10.28 15.18
N ALA A 110 3.04 9.86 14.71
CA ALA A 110 2.10 9.01 15.42
C ALA A 110 2.43 7.52 15.23
N GLN A 111 3.65 7.12 15.62
CA GLN A 111 4.09 5.73 15.53
C GLN A 111 3.25 4.83 16.45
N ASP A 112 2.75 3.71 15.90
CA ASP A 112 2.07 2.65 16.65
C ASP A 112 3.01 1.44 16.69
N LEU A 113 3.73 1.30 17.81
CA LEU A 113 4.73 0.25 17.99
C LEU A 113 4.11 -1.16 18.02
N GLU A 114 2.84 -1.27 18.45
CA GLU A 114 2.14 -2.57 18.46
C GLU A 114 1.82 -3.02 17.04
N VAL A 115 1.39 -2.09 16.17
CA VAL A 115 1.26 -2.38 14.73
C VAL A 115 2.59 -2.75 14.11
N ILE A 116 3.68 -2.06 14.46
CA ILE A 116 5.02 -2.36 13.91
C ILE A 116 5.48 -3.75 14.33
N LYS A 117 5.30 -4.14 15.60
CA LYS A 117 5.62 -5.49 16.09
C LYS A 117 4.78 -6.54 15.39
N LEU A 118 3.46 -6.32 15.33
CA LEU A 118 2.55 -7.25 14.69
C LEU A 118 2.86 -7.43 13.20
N ALA A 119 3.24 -6.36 12.49
CA ALA A 119 3.58 -6.41 11.08
C ALA A 119 4.86 -7.19 10.77
N LEU A 120 5.75 -7.39 11.74
CA LEU A 120 6.93 -8.26 11.58
C LEU A 120 6.58 -9.75 11.55
N GLU A 121 5.40 -10.11 12.04
CA GLU A 121 4.88 -11.49 12.02
C GLU A 121 4.12 -11.79 10.72
N PHE A 122 3.86 -10.78 9.88
CA PHE A 122 3.12 -10.95 8.63
C PHE A 122 4.01 -11.63 7.57
N PRO A 123 3.59 -12.78 7.01
CA PRO A 123 4.38 -13.47 6.00
C PRO A 123 4.39 -12.78 4.63
N TYR A 124 3.58 -11.73 4.46
CA TYR A 124 3.35 -11.01 3.21
C TYR A 124 4.23 -9.77 3.02
N VAL A 125 4.90 -9.34 4.09
CA VAL A 125 5.69 -8.11 4.10
C VAL A 125 7.10 -8.40 3.61
N ASP A 126 7.59 -7.63 2.63
CA ASP A 126 8.89 -7.90 2.02
C ASP A 126 10.08 -7.57 2.95
N GLU A 127 11.30 -7.94 2.52
CA GLU A 127 12.51 -7.70 3.29
C GLU A 127 12.79 -6.20 3.52
N GLY A 128 12.46 -5.35 2.54
CA GLY A 128 12.65 -3.91 2.60
C GLY A 128 11.80 -3.25 3.69
N TRP A 129 10.55 -3.67 3.81
CA TRP A 129 9.65 -3.28 4.89
C TRP A 129 10.09 -3.88 6.22
N ASN A 130 10.40 -5.17 6.27
CA ASN A 130 10.90 -5.83 7.48
C ASN A 130 12.13 -5.12 8.07
N LYS A 131 13.10 -4.73 7.22
CA LYS A 131 14.28 -3.97 7.64
C LYS A 131 13.91 -2.61 8.23
N ARG A 132 12.93 -1.93 7.65
CA ARG A 132 12.42 -0.63 8.13
C ARG A 132 11.69 -0.75 9.47
N LEU A 133 10.79 -1.72 9.61
CA LEU A 133 10.06 -2.00 10.85
C LEU A 133 11.03 -2.29 12.00
N ARG A 134 12.03 -3.16 11.78
CA ARG A 134 13.06 -3.47 12.79
C ARG A 134 13.90 -2.24 13.16
N ALA A 135 14.20 -1.36 12.20
CA ALA A 135 14.94 -0.14 12.46
C ALA A 135 14.17 0.85 13.34
N LEU A 136 12.84 0.91 13.22
CA LEU A 136 12.00 1.73 14.08
C LEU A 136 11.96 1.19 15.51
N LEU A 137 11.79 -0.13 15.70
CA LEU A 137 11.80 -0.73 17.03
C LEU A 137 13.12 -0.53 17.77
N ARG A 138 14.26 -0.59 17.07
CA ARG A 138 15.59 -0.32 17.66
C ARG A 138 15.79 1.13 18.10
N LYS A 139 15.06 2.09 17.53
CA LYS A 139 15.15 3.51 17.91
C LYS A 139 14.22 3.86 19.08
N ALA A 140 13.20 3.04 19.31
CA ALA A 140 12.19 3.26 20.34
C ALA A 140 12.56 2.62 21.70
N GLY A 141 13.56 1.74 21.73
CA GLY A 141 14.15 1.18 22.95
C GLY A 141 15.51 1.81 23.24
#